data_AF-A0ABD5NK41-F1
#
_entry.id   AF-A0ABD5NK41-F1
#
_cell.length_a   1.000
_cell.length_b   1.000
_cell.length_c   1.000
_cell.angle_alpha   90.00
_cell.angle_beta   90.00
_cell.angle_gamma   90.00
#
_symmetry.space_group_name_H-M   'P 1'
#
loop_
_entity.id
_entity.type
_entity.pdbx_description
1 polymer ?
#
loop_
_entity_poly.entity_id
_entity_poly.type
_entity_poly.pdbx_seq_one_letter_code
_entity_poly.pdbx_strand_id
1 'polypeptide(L)'
;MHVDIVPVGEVSARVKREASSALRSIYDCDITVGDGQSIPTGAYDSGRDQYSAESFIQLAERVGRGDKNIAITPEDIFYRRRNYVFGLAYLDGSGSVVSTYRLQTSSDGGVSSKPASEIVDDRVRKEVVHEIGHTYGLEHCTNNRCVMNFSRTVQRVDIKSENLCGSCQRRLD
;
A
#
# COMPACT_ATOMS: atom_id res chain seq x y z
N MET A 1 -18.79 -2.86 -3.64
CA MET A 1 -17.60 -2.28 -4.27
C MET A 1 -16.51 -3.32 -4.21
N HIS A 2 -15.72 -3.46 -5.28
CA HIS A 2 -14.76 -4.56 -5.45
C HIS A 2 -13.32 -4.04 -5.53
N VAL A 3 -12.42 -4.63 -4.76
CA VAL A 3 -10.98 -4.37 -4.84
C VAL A 3 -10.20 -5.63 -5.18
N ASP A 4 -9.38 -5.55 -6.22
CA ASP A 4 -8.46 -6.61 -6.60
C ASP A 4 -7.08 -6.36 -6.00
N ILE A 5 -6.57 -7.34 -5.27
CA ILE A 5 -5.16 -7.40 -4.89
C ILE A 5 -4.42 -8.15 -5.99
N VAL A 6 -3.44 -7.48 -6.60
CA VAL A 6 -2.58 -8.01 -7.66
C VAL A 6 -1.18 -8.28 -7.08
N PRO A 7 -0.84 -9.54 -6.73
CA PRO A 7 0.49 -9.86 -6.23
C PRO A 7 1.51 -9.76 -7.37
N VAL A 8 2.59 -9.00 -7.19
CA VAL A 8 3.63 -8.81 -8.22
C VAL A 8 5.00 -9.19 -7.65
N GLY A 9 5.59 -10.26 -8.19
CA GLY A 9 6.74 -10.95 -7.60
C GLY A 9 6.33 -11.91 -6.47
N GLU A 10 7.29 -12.27 -5.63
CA GLU A 10 7.10 -13.25 -4.55
C GLU A 10 6.42 -12.64 -3.31
N VAL A 11 5.09 -12.52 -3.37
CA VAL A 11 4.29 -12.01 -2.25
C VAL A 11 3.79 -13.15 -1.36
N SER A 12 4.21 -13.13 -0.09
CA SER A 12 3.82 -14.16 0.88
C SER A 12 2.30 -14.24 1.11
N ALA A 13 1.82 -15.43 1.48
CA ALA A 13 0.42 -15.64 1.85
C ALA A 13 -0.02 -14.77 3.05
N ARG A 14 0.90 -14.48 3.97
CA ARG A 14 0.65 -13.61 5.12
C ARG A 14 0.32 -12.19 4.68
N VAL A 15 1.17 -11.58 3.85
CA VAL A 15 0.94 -10.22 3.31
C VAL A 15 -0.41 -10.13 2.59
N LYS A 16 -0.73 -11.11 1.72
CA LYS A 16 -2.01 -11.15 1.00
C LYS A 16 -3.21 -11.21 1.95
N ARG A 17 -3.13 -12.00 3.01
CA ARG A 17 -4.19 -12.12 4.03
C ARG A 17 -4.35 -10.83 4.84
N GLU A 18 -3.25 -10.24 5.31
CA GLU A 18 -3.29 -8.98 6.08
C GLU A 18 -3.90 -7.85 5.26
N ALA A 19 -3.48 -7.71 4.00
CA ALA A 19 -4.04 -6.72 3.09
C ALA A 19 -5.54 -6.95 2.86
N SER A 20 -5.94 -8.20 2.58
CA SER A 20 -7.35 -8.55 2.35
C SER A 20 -8.22 -8.23 3.58
N SER A 21 -7.75 -8.60 4.78
CA SER A 21 -8.49 -8.37 6.02
C SER A 21 -8.67 -6.88 6.32
N ALA A 22 -7.62 -6.09 6.14
CA ALA A 22 -7.67 -4.64 6.39
C ALA A 22 -8.62 -3.94 5.43
N LEU A 23 -8.52 -4.24 4.12
CA LEU A 23 -9.37 -3.59 3.12
C LEU A 23 -10.85 -3.94 3.32
N ARG A 24 -11.18 -5.21 3.58
CA ARG A 24 -12.56 -5.61 3.94
C ARG A 24 -13.07 -4.87 5.17
N SER A 25 -12.26 -4.81 6.22
CA SER A 25 -12.68 -4.23 7.49
C SER A 25 -12.88 -2.72 7.43
N ILE A 26 -12.10 -2.00 6.63
CA ILE A 26 -12.13 -0.53 6.61
C ILE A 26 -13.10 0.01 5.55
N TYR A 27 -13.18 -0.64 4.38
CA TYR A 27 -13.96 -0.15 3.24
C TYR A 27 -15.24 -0.94 2.96
N ASP A 28 -15.53 -2.00 3.72
CA ASP A 28 -16.69 -2.89 3.52
C ASP A 28 -16.84 -3.34 2.06
N CYS A 29 -15.73 -3.80 1.48
CA CYS A 29 -15.63 -4.14 0.07
C CYS A 29 -15.32 -5.63 -0.17
N ASP A 30 -15.74 -6.13 -1.32
CA ASP A 30 -15.39 -7.48 -1.79
C ASP A 30 -13.93 -7.50 -2.24
N ILE A 31 -13.17 -8.51 -1.82
CA ILE A 31 -11.75 -8.65 -2.19
C ILE A 31 -11.53 -9.93 -2.98
N THR A 32 -10.95 -9.78 -4.18
CA THR A 32 -10.31 -10.87 -4.92
C THR A 32 -8.80 -10.74 -4.79
N VAL A 33 -8.12 -11.86 -4.57
CA VAL A 33 -6.66 -11.94 -4.66
C VAL A 33 -6.35 -12.64 -5.97
N GLY A 34 -5.77 -11.91 -6.92
CA GLY A 34 -5.43 -12.43 -8.24
C GLY A 34 -4.24 -13.38 -8.22
N ASP A 35 -4.00 -14.02 -9.36
CA ASP A 35 -2.81 -14.84 -9.59
C ASP A 35 -1.53 -13.99 -9.54
N GLY A 36 -0.43 -14.61 -9.13
CA GLY A 36 0.87 -13.94 -9.08
C GLY A 36 1.32 -13.46 -10.46
N GLN A 37 1.75 -12.20 -10.52
CA GLN A 37 2.25 -11.56 -11.73
C GLN A 37 3.77 -11.39 -11.66
N SER A 38 4.44 -11.45 -12.81
CA SER A 38 5.86 -11.11 -12.92
C SER A 38 6.08 -9.60 -12.74
N ILE A 39 7.27 -9.22 -12.27
CA ILE A 39 7.70 -7.82 -12.21
C ILE A 39 7.63 -7.19 -13.63
N PRO A 40 7.04 -5.99 -13.80
CA PRO A 40 6.90 -5.38 -15.12
C PRO A 40 8.25 -5.12 -15.79
N THR A 41 8.37 -5.50 -17.05
CA THR A 41 9.57 -5.26 -17.86
C THR A 41 9.81 -3.76 -18.02
N GLY A 42 11.07 -3.32 -17.87
CA GLY A 42 11.44 -1.90 -18.00
C GLY A 42 11.10 -1.03 -16.78
N ALA A 43 10.58 -1.62 -15.69
CA ALA A 43 10.31 -0.89 -14.46
C ALA A 43 11.59 -0.60 -13.64
N TYR A 44 12.64 -1.41 -13.80
CA TYR A 44 13.87 -1.32 -13.02
C TYR A 44 14.76 -0.17 -13.49
N ASP A 45 15.21 0.66 -12.55
CA ASP A 45 16.20 1.71 -12.75
C ASP A 45 17.52 1.27 -12.09
N SER A 46 18.53 0.96 -12.91
CA SER A 46 19.84 0.48 -12.45
C SER A 46 20.66 1.55 -11.73
N GLY A 47 20.37 2.84 -11.93
CA GLY A 47 21.01 3.93 -11.19
C GLY A 47 20.47 4.07 -9.77
N ARG A 48 19.28 3.53 -9.50
CA ARG A 48 18.61 3.55 -8.21
C ARG A 48 18.62 2.22 -7.48
N ASP A 49 18.78 1.12 -8.21
CA ASP A 49 18.50 -0.23 -7.72
C ASP A 49 17.07 -0.36 -7.17
N GLN A 50 16.12 0.23 -7.90
CA GLN A 50 14.71 0.33 -7.53
C GLN A 50 13.82 0.23 -8.76
N TYR A 51 12.53 0.00 -8.52
CA TYR A 51 11.54 -0.09 -9.58
C TYR A 51 10.57 1.11 -9.58
N SER A 52 10.13 1.53 -10.76
CA SER A 52 9.13 2.59 -10.92
C SER A 52 7.77 2.12 -10.39
N ALA A 53 7.25 2.82 -9.37
CA ALA A 53 5.91 2.57 -8.82
C ALA A 53 4.82 2.66 -9.90
N GLU A 54 4.98 3.57 -10.88
CA GLU A 54 4.02 3.77 -11.96
C GLU A 54 3.82 2.51 -12.81
N SER A 55 4.89 1.73 -13.03
CA SER A 55 4.82 0.49 -13.80
C SER A 55 4.00 -0.60 -13.11
N PHE A 56 3.99 -0.64 -11.77
CA PHE A 56 3.16 -1.56 -11.00
C PHE A 56 1.69 -1.13 -11.00
N ILE A 57 1.41 0.17 -10.90
CA ILE A 57 0.05 0.71 -11.03
C ILE A 57 -0.53 0.34 -12.41
N GLN A 58 0.23 0.58 -13.49
CA GLN A 58 -0.20 0.23 -14.84
C GLN A 58 -0.41 -1.28 -15.03
N LEU A 59 0.38 -2.12 -14.35
CA LEU A 59 0.14 -3.56 -14.32
C LEU A 59 -1.17 -3.88 -13.60
N ALA A 60 -1.39 -3.34 -12.40
CA ALA A 60 -2.60 -3.57 -11.61
C ALA A 60 -3.87 -3.16 -12.37
N GLU A 61 -3.87 -1.99 -13.02
CA GLU A 61 -4.99 -1.51 -13.83
C GLU A 61 -5.26 -2.37 -15.07
N ARG A 62 -4.22 -3.00 -15.63
CA ARG A 62 -4.34 -3.83 -16.82
C ARG A 62 -4.89 -5.22 -16.53
N VAL A 63 -4.48 -5.83 -15.41
CA VAL A 63 -4.82 -7.24 -15.09
C VAL A 63 -5.94 -7.37 -14.07
N GLY A 64 -6.08 -6.36 -13.20
CA GLY A 64 -7.15 -6.31 -12.22
C GLY A 64 -8.51 -6.08 -12.87
N ARG A 65 -9.55 -6.59 -12.23
CA ARG A 65 -10.95 -6.54 -12.65
C ARG A 65 -11.84 -5.88 -11.60
N GLY A 66 -11.26 -5.42 -10.50
CA GLY A 66 -11.95 -4.67 -9.46
C GLY A 66 -12.23 -3.23 -9.87
N ASP A 67 -13.13 -2.59 -9.14
CA ASP A 67 -13.34 -1.13 -9.24
C ASP A 67 -12.02 -0.42 -8.93
N LYS A 68 -11.30 -0.92 -7.91
CA LYS A 68 -9.94 -0.52 -7.53
C LYS A 68 -9.00 -1.73 -7.56
N ASN A 69 -7.74 -1.48 -7.88
CA ASN A 69 -6.73 -2.51 -8.11
C ASN A 69 -5.43 -2.09 -7.41
N ILE A 70 -4.92 -2.93 -6.52
CA ILE A 70 -3.71 -2.66 -5.76
C ILE A 70 -2.64 -3.71 -6.05
N ALA A 71 -1.55 -3.29 -6.68
CA ALA A 71 -0.34 -4.09 -6.76
C ALA A 71 0.30 -4.19 -5.38
N ILE A 72 0.72 -5.39 -4.98
CA ILE A 72 1.57 -5.58 -3.80
C ILE A 72 2.86 -6.25 -4.25
N THR A 73 4.01 -5.71 -3.86
CA THR A 73 5.31 -6.23 -4.29
C THR A 73 6.34 -6.26 -3.16
N PRO A 74 7.28 -7.22 -3.14
CA PRO A 74 8.43 -7.19 -2.24
C PRO A 74 9.56 -6.27 -2.73
N GLU A 75 9.47 -5.73 -3.95
CA GLU A 75 10.54 -4.91 -4.54
C GLU A 75 10.54 -3.47 -4.00
N ASP A 76 11.73 -2.86 -3.92
CA ASP A 76 11.84 -1.44 -3.53
C ASP A 76 11.38 -0.52 -4.67
N ILE A 77 10.49 0.42 -4.37
CA ILE A 77 9.85 1.26 -5.39
C ILE A 77 10.13 2.75 -5.19
N PHE A 78 10.18 3.48 -6.29
CA PHE A 78 10.33 4.93 -6.30
C PHE A 78 9.26 5.60 -7.17
N TYR A 79 9.08 6.91 -6.95
CA TYR A 79 8.25 7.76 -7.78
C TYR A 79 8.95 9.09 -8.05
N ARG A 80 9.15 9.40 -9.34
CA ARG A 80 9.83 10.61 -9.80
C ARG A 80 11.18 10.81 -9.09
N ARG A 81 11.37 11.97 -8.44
CA ARG A 81 12.62 12.36 -7.77
C ARG A 81 12.70 11.93 -6.30
N ARG A 82 11.74 11.14 -5.80
CA ARG A 82 11.80 10.66 -4.41
C ARG A 82 12.86 9.56 -4.28
N ASN A 83 13.41 9.44 -3.07
CA ASN A 83 14.37 8.38 -2.76
C ASN A 83 13.69 7.00 -2.76
N TYR A 84 12.45 6.94 -2.28
CA TYR A 84 11.59 5.76 -2.32
C TYR A 84 10.16 6.19 -1.98
N VAL A 85 9.21 5.29 -2.14
CA VAL A 85 7.85 5.38 -1.56
C VAL A 85 7.43 4.04 -0.98
N PHE A 86 6.57 4.02 0.05
CA PHE A 86 5.96 2.79 0.53
C PHE A 86 4.83 2.32 -0.39
N GLY A 87 4.13 3.27 -0.98
CA GLY A 87 3.11 3.04 -1.96
C GLY A 87 2.89 4.26 -2.83
N LEU A 88 2.04 4.08 -3.83
CA LEU A 88 1.57 5.16 -4.68
C LEU A 88 0.18 4.81 -5.20
N ALA A 89 -0.69 5.82 -5.22
CA ALA A 89 -1.97 5.79 -5.87
C ALA A 89 -2.19 7.11 -6.60
N TYR A 90 -2.98 7.06 -7.67
CA TYR A 90 -3.53 8.27 -8.27
C TYR A 90 -4.87 8.58 -7.62
N LEU A 91 -5.06 9.85 -7.23
CA LEU A 91 -6.30 10.31 -6.62
C LEU A 91 -7.47 10.03 -7.55
N ASP A 92 -8.53 9.41 -7.03
CA ASP A 92 -9.71 8.95 -7.80
C ASP A 92 -9.40 7.96 -8.95
N GLY A 93 -8.17 7.45 -9.02
CA GLY A 93 -7.76 6.44 -9.99
C GLY A 93 -8.33 5.05 -9.67
N SER A 94 -8.08 4.08 -10.55
CA SER A 94 -8.41 2.67 -10.32
C SER A 94 -7.20 1.84 -9.91
N GLY A 95 -5.98 2.36 -10.02
CA GLY A 95 -4.74 1.67 -9.70
C GLY A 95 -3.97 2.26 -8.53
N SER A 96 -3.32 1.38 -7.78
CA SER A 96 -2.35 1.71 -6.73
C SER A 96 -1.30 0.62 -6.57
N VAL A 97 -0.23 0.90 -5.82
CA VAL A 97 0.81 -0.06 -5.46
C VAL A 97 1.27 0.14 -4.02
N VAL A 98 1.59 -0.95 -3.33
CA VAL A 98 2.33 -0.96 -2.06
C VAL A 98 3.55 -1.88 -2.18
N SER A 99 4.71 -1.37 -1.77
CA SER A 99 5.93 -2.15 -1.56
C SER A 99 6.08 -2.54 -0.10
N THR A 100 6.39 -3.81 0.13
CA THR A 100 6.73 -4.33 1.46
C THR A 100 8.23 -4.22 1.78
N TYR A 101 9.08 -3.86 0.80
CA TYR A 101 10.54 -3.86 0.94
C TYR A 101 10.99 -3.04 2.16
N ARG A 102 10.57 -1.78 2.21
CA ARG A 102 10.95 -0.86 3.29
C ARG A 102 10.03 -0.95 4.51
N LEU A 103 8.92 -1.69 4.45
CA LEU A 103 8.10 -1.94 5.64
C LEU A 103 8.75 -2.93 6.60
N GLN A 104 9.70 -3.72 6.09
CA GLN A 104 10.50 -4.68 6.87
C GLN A 104 11.64 -4.03 7.65
N THR A 105 11.97 -2.76 7.41
CA THR A 105 13.08 -2.10 8.11
C THR A 105 12.73 -1.87 9.58
N SER A 106 13.76 -1.82 10.44
CA SER A 106 13.56 -1.38 11.82
C SER A 106 13.04 0.06 11.83
N SER A 107 12.18 0.42 12.78
CA SER A 107 11.77 1.83 12.97
C SER A 107 13.05 2.67 13.11
N ASP A 108 13.17 3.78 12.37
CA ASP A 108 14.37 4.66 12.32
C ASP A 108 14.69 5.38 13.66
N GLY A 109 14.67 4.67 14.79
CA GLY A 109 14.84 5.20 16.15
C GLY A 109 13.82 4.68 17.18
N GLY A 110 13.16 3.53 16.96
CA GLY A 110 12.18 2.99 17.90
C GLY A 110 12.44 1.54 18.32
N VAL A 111 12.54 1.30 19.63
CA VAL A 111 12.47 -0.06 20.20
C VAL A 111 10.99 -0.44 20.27
N SER A 112 10.54 -1.35 19.41
CA SER A 112 9.22 -1.96 19.53
C SER A 112 9.34 -3.24 20.34
N SER A 113 8.47 -3.42 21.33
CA SER A 113 8.37 -4.66 22.11
C SER A 113 7.61 -5.77 21.37
N LYS A 114 7.08 -5.49 20.17
CA LYS A 114 6.36 -6.46 19.35
C LYS A 114 7.32 -7.31 18.51
N PRO A 115 6.97 -8.57 18.19
CA PRO A 115 7.69 -9.35 17.20
C PRO A 115 7.79 -8.62 15.87
N ALA A 116 8.95 -8.68 15.19
CA ALA A 116 9.18 -7.99 13.93
C ALA A 116 8.08 -8.29 12.88
N SER A 117 7.61 -9.53 12.82
CA SER A 117 6.53 -9.91 11.89
C SER A 117 5.19 -9.21 12.15
N GLU A 118 4.83 -8.95 13.41
CA GLU A 118 3.60 -8.21 13.72
C GLU A 118 3.69 -6.73 13.34
N ILE A 119 4.89 -6.16 13.41
CA ILE A 119 5.16 -4.78 13.00
C ILE A 119 5.01 -4.65 11.48
N VAL A 120 5.57 -5.59 10.72
CA VAL A 120 5.46 -5.59 9.25
C VAL A 120 3.99 -5.78 8.83
N ASP A 121 3.26 -6.70 9.46
CA ASP A 121 1.84 -6.90 9.17
C ASP A 121 1.03 -5.61 9.40
N ASP A 122 1.25 -4.94 10.54
CA ASP A 122 0.59 -3.66 10.86
C ASP A 122 0.88 -2.58 9.82
N ARG A 123 2.13 -2.47 9.39
CA ARG A 123 2.53 -1.53 8.35
C ARG A 123 1.89 -1.85 6.99
N VAL A 124 1.84 -3.13 6.61
CA VAL A 124 1.17 -3.56 5.39
C VAL A 124 -0.29 -3.14 5.41
N ARG A 125 -1.03 -3.45 6.50
CA ARG A 125 -2.45 -3.07 6.64
C ARG A 125 -2.64 -1.56 6.48
N LYS A 126 -1.80 -0.76 7.14
CA LYS A 126 -1.87 0.70 7.08
C LYS A 126 -1.61 1.26 5.69
N GLU A 127 -0.57 0.80 5.00
CA GLU A 127 -0.23 1.34 3.68
C GLU A 127 -1.21 0.88 2.60
N VAL A 128 -1.72 -0.36 2.63
CA VAL A 128 -2.76 -0.76 1.65
C VAL A 128 -4.05 0.02 1.85
N VAL A 129 -4.45 0.27 3.11
CA VAL A 129 -5.63 1.09 3.39
C VAL A 129 -5.41 2.53 2.94
N HIS A 130 -4.20 3.08 3.16
CA HIS A 130 -3.84 4.43 2.72
C HIS A 130 -3.95 4.59 1.20
N GLU A 131 -3.32 3.70 0.44
CA GLU A 131 -3.28 3.82 -1.01
C GLU A 131 -4.66 3.58 -1.64
N ILE A 132 -5.44 2.61 -1.16
CA ILE A 132 -6.83 2.44 -1.59
C ILE A 132 -7.68 3.68 -1.24
N GLY A 133 -7.42 4.31 -0.09
CA GLY A 133 -8.12 5.55 0.28
C GLY A 133 -7.91 6.67 -0.73
N HIS A 134 -6.71 6.82 -1.27
CA HIS A 134 -6.44 7.75 -2.37
C HIS A 134 -7.24 7.41 -3.62
N THR A 135 -7.38 6.12 -3.95
CA THR A 135 -8.20 5.71 -5.11
C THR A 135 -9.71 6.01 -4.92
N TYR A 136 -10.17 6.19 -3.68
CA TYR A 136 -11.52 6.67 -3.33
C TYR A 136 -11.60 8.20 -3.15
N GLY A 137 -10.59 8.95 -3.57
CA GLY A 137 -10.61 10.41 -3.54
C GLY A 137 -10.26 11.02 -2.20
N LEU A 138 -9.78 10.22 -1.24
CA LEU A 138 -9.28 10.75 0.02
C LEU A 138 -7.91 11.37 -0.20
N GLU A 139 -7.77 12.65 0.12
CA GLU A 139 -6.47 13.31 0.18
C GLU A 139 -5.77 13.03 1.51
N HIS A 140 -4.50 13.43 1.62
CA HIS A 140 -3.78 13.33 2.88
C HIS A 140 -4.51 14.06 4.02
N CYS A 141 -4.55 13.42 5.18
CA CYS A 141 -5.18 13.94 6.39
C CYS A 141 -4.12 14.55 7.33
N THR A 142 -4.44 15.69 7.95
CA THR A 142 -3.59 16.34 8.96
C THR A 142 -3.64 15.65 10.33
N ASN A 143 -4.64 14.80 10.58
CA ASN A 143 -4.72 14.00 11.80
C ASN A 143 -3.65 12.91 11.79
N ASN A 144 -2.65 13.02 12.67
CA ASN A 144 -1.52 12.10 12.77
C ASN A 144 -1.89 10.65 13.16
N ARG A 145 -3.13 10.40 13.62
CA ARG A 145 -3.65 9.06 13.89
C ARG A 145 -4.50 8.50 12.75
N CYS A 146 -4.87 9.30 11.76
CA CYS A 146 -5.62 8.80 10.61
C CYS A 146 -4.69 8.01 9.68
N VAL A 147 -5.17 6.90 9.13
CA VAL A 147 -4.43 6.12 8.13
C VAL A 147 -4.07 6.94 6.88
N MET A 148 -4.88 7.96 6.54
CA MET A 148 -4.61 8.92 5.46
C MET A 148 -3.53 9.96 5.81
N ASN A 149 -2.92 9.92 7.00
CA ASN A 149 -1.75 10.76 7.27
C ASN A 149 -0.56 10.29 6.43
N PHE A 150 0.09 11.26 5.79
CA PHE A 150 1.24 11.00 4.92
C PHE A 150 2.46 10.53 5.73
N SER A 151 3.06 9.41 5.31
CA SER A 151 4.22 8.80 5.96
C SER A 151 5.46 8.83 5.07
N ARG A 152 6.54 9.47 5.55
CA ARG A 152 7.87 9.41 4.89
C ARG A 152 8.81 8.37 5.48
N THR A 153 8.50 7.87 6.67
CA THR A 153 9.33 6.93 7.43
C THR A 153 8.44 5.90 8.06
N VAL A 154 8.99 4.72 8.34
CA VAL A 154 8.27 3.65 9.04
C VAL A 154 7.80 4.09 10.43
N GLN A 155 8.52 4.99 11.10
CA GLN A 155 8.09 5.57 12.38
C GLN A 155 6.76 6.33 12.25
N ARG A 156 6.54 7.05 11.13
CA ARG A 156 5.26 7.73 10.87
C ARG A 156 4.14 6.74 10.58
N VAL A 157 4.44 5.64 9.88
CA VAL A 157 3.51 4.52 9.70
C VAL A 157 3.15 3.89 11.05
N ASP A 158 4.13 3.70 11.94
CA ASP A 158 3.91 3.12 13.27
C ASP A 158 3.01 4.00 14.15
N ILE A 159 3.09 5.34 14.00
CA ILE A 159 2.29 6.30 14.78
C ILE A 159 0.82 6.31 14.34
N LYS A 160 0.53 6.23 13.04
CA LYS A 160 -0.86 6.31 12.56
C LYS A 160 -1.65 5.04 12.91
N SER A 161 -2.97 5.15 13.02
CA SER A 161 -3.87 3.99 13.06
C SER A 161 -4.03 3.40 11.65
N GLU A 162 -4.46 2.15 11.56
CA GLU A 162 -5.00 1.58 10.30
C GLU A 162 -6.39 2.13 9.97
N ASN A 163 -7.03 2.82 10.92
CA ASN A 163 -8.38 3.36 10.76
C ASN A 163 -8.41 4.75 10.12
N LEU A 164 -9.46 4.98 9.35
CA LEU A 164 -9.86 6.32 8.92
C LEU A 164 -10.40 7.10 10.12
N CYS A 165 -10.08 8.39 10.20
CA CYS A 165 -10.75 9.28 11.15
C CYS A 165 -12.17 9.61 10.67
N GLY A 166 -13.04 10.09 11.57
CA GLY A 166 -14.43 10.38 11.23
C GLY A 166 -14.62 11.38 10.08
N SER A 167 -13.67 12.29 9.83
CA SER A 167 -13.75 13.19 8.66
C SER A 167 -13.42 12.49 7.35
N CYS A 168 -12.51 11.52 7.34
CA CYS A 168 -12.21 10.74 6.15
C CYS A 168 -13.31 9.72 5.86
N GLN A 169 -13.90 9.10 6.90
CA GLN A 169 -15.03 8.18 6.74
C GLN A 169 -16.23 8.86 6.07
N ARG A 170 -16.62 10.05 6.53
CA ARG A 170 -17.73 10.82 5.94
C ARG A 170 -17.52 11.27 4.48
N ARG A 171 -16.32 11.11 3.92
CA ARG A 171 -16.02 11.41 2.51
C ARG A 171 -16.18 10.19 1.60
N LEU A 172 -16.41 9.01 2.17
CA LEU A 172 -16.63 7.76 1.44
C LEU A 172 -18.12 7.48 1.17
N ASP A 173 -19.01 8.26 1.78
CA ASP A 173 -20.47 8.29 1.52
C ASP A 173 -20.78 9.10 0.26
#